data_AF-A0A963E7Z7-F1
#
_entry.id   AF-A0A963E7Z7-F1
#
_cell.length_a   1.000
_cell.length_b   1.000
_cell.length_c   1.000
_cell.angle_alpha   90.00
_cell.angle_beta   90.00
_cell.angle_gamma   90.00
#
_symmetry.space_group_name_H-M   'P 1'
#
loop_
_entity.id
_entity.type
_entity.pdbx_description
1 polymer ?
#
loop_
_entity_poly.entity_id
_entity_poly.type
_entity_poly.pdbx_seq_one_letter_code
_entity_poly.pdbx_strand_id
1 'polypeptide(L)' 'MEFFKANTKIRFMKQRWIAAVFSLIIFAASIGALIANGLTLGLDFTGGTQVTATFAQPIDPSQLRLNLHKQ' A
#
# COMPACT_ATOMS: atom_id res chain seq x y z
N MET A 1 -21.24 20.74 24.77
CA MET A 1 -20.56 19.67 25.53
C MET A 1 -19.08 19.75 25.19
N GLU A 2 -18.21 20.05 26.16
CA GLU A 2 -16.76 20.05 25.95
C GLU A 2 -16.23 18.61 25.99
N PHE A 3 -16.04 18.01 24.82
CA PHE A 3 -15.59 16.61 24.69
C PHE A 3 -14.12 16.39 25.08
N PHE A 4 -13.34 17.45 25.25
CA PHE A 4 -11.94 17.37 25.66
C PHE A 4 -11.69 18.23 26.89
N LYS A 5 -11.28 17.60 27.99
CA LYS A 5 -10.81 18.33 29.17
C LYS A 5 -9.56 19.12 28.79
N ALA A 6 -9.63 20.45 28.89
CA ALA A 6 -8.55 21.40 28.57
C ALA A 6 -7.23 21.19 29.35
N ASN A 7 -7.21 20.28 30.33
CA ASN A 7 -6.06 19.98 31.19
C ASN A 7 -5.69 18.48 31.22
N THR A 8 -5.67 17.82 30.06
CA THR A 8 -5.18 16.42 29.97
C THR A 8 -3.65 16.40 29.85
N LYS A 9 -2.96 16.02 30.92
CA LYS A 9 -1.48 15.89 30.95
C LYS A 9 -1.04 14.46 30.64
N ILE A 10 -0.91 14.12 29.35
CA ILE A 10 -0.32 12.83 28.92
C ILE A 10 1.19 12.98 28.78
N ARG A 11 1.95 12.11 29.44
CA ARG A 11 3.42 12.15 29.46
C ARG A 11 4.06 11.42 28.27
N PHE A 12 3.72 11.78 27.03
CA PHE A 12 4.21 11.12 25.80
C PHE A 12 5.74 10.90 25.75
N MET A 13 6.50 11.84 26.30
CA MET A 13 7.96 11.77 26.32
C MET A 13 8.51 10.59 27.11
N LYS A 14 7.74 10.01 28.04
CA LYS A 14 8.16 8.83 28.81
C LYS A 14 8.22 7.57 27.92
N GLN A 15 7.36 7.48 26.90
CA GLN A 15 7.23 6.30 26.02
C GLN A 15 8.01 6.44 24.71
N ARG A 16 8.73 7.55 24.50
CA ARG A 16 9.42 7.86 23.24
C ARG A 16 10.31 6.72 22.72
N TRP A 17 11.01 6.02 23.64
CA TRP A 17 11.95 4.95 23.27
C TRP A 17 11.23 3.68 22.82
N ILE A 18 10.11 3.35 23.46
CA ILE A 18 9.28 2.20 23.07
C ILE A 18 8.69 2.46 21.68
N ALA A 19 8.15 3.66 21.46
CA ALA A 19 7.62 4.06 20.16
C ALA A 19 8.71 4.08 19.07
N ALA A 20 9.92 4.57 19.38
CA ALA A 20 11.04 4.59 18.45
C ALA A 20 11.49 3.18 18.05
N VAL A 21 11.63 2.26 19.01
CA VAL A 21 12.00 0.86 18.72
C VAL A 21 10.92 0.18 17.89
N PHE A 22 9.65 0.37 18.25
CA PHE A 22 8.53 -0.18 17.47
C PHE A 22 8.51 0.35 16.03
N SER A 23 8.71 1.66 15.85
CA SER A 23 8.82 2.28 14.53
C SER A 23 10.00 1.71 13.73
N LEU A 24 11.15 1.48 14.39
CA LEU A 24 12.32 0.92 13.75
C LEU A 24 12.07 -0.52 13.27
N ILE A 25 11.39 -1.33 14.07
CA ILE A 25 11.02 -2.71 13.70
C ILE A 25 10.11 -2.71 12.47
N ILE A 26 9.05 -1.90 12.47
CA ILE A 26 8.15 -1.80 11.31
C ILE A 26 8.91 -1.33 10.08
N PHE A 27 9.77 -0.32 10.23
CA PHE A 27 10.56 0.21 9.14
C PHE A 27 11.50 -0.85 8.53
N ALA A 28 12.20 -1.60 9.37
CA ALA A 28 13.05 -2.71 8.93
C ALA A 28 12.24 -3.83 8.26
N ALA A 29 11.06 -4.17 8.80
CA ALA A 29 10.16 -5.15 8.20
C ALA A 29 9.66 -4.70 6.82
N SER A 30 9.32 -3.42 6.64
CA SER A 30 8.92 -2.85 5.35
C SER A 30 10.05 -2.95 4.32
N ILE A 31 11.28 -2.62 4.71
CA ILE A 31 12.46 -2.78 3.83
C ILE A 31 12.67 -4.27 3.49
N GLY A 32 12.58 -5.15 4.48
CA GLY A 32 12.72 -6.59 4.27
C GLY A 32 11.66 -7.15 3.31
N ALA A 33 10.40 -6.71 3.45
CA ALA A 33 9.31 -7.09 2.56
C ALA A 33 9.56 -6.60 1.12
N LEU A 34 10.09 -5.38 0.96
CA LEU A 34 10.43 -4.79 -0.34
C LEU A 34 11.54 -5.59 -1.04
N ILE A 35 12.56 -6.01 -0.30
CA ILE A 35 13.66 -6.84 -0.84
C ILE A 35 13.16 -8.24 -1.21
N ALA A 36 12.32 -8.86 -0.36
CA ALA A 36 11.85 -10.23 -0.56
C ALA A 36 10.83 -10.37 -1.71
N ASN A 37 9.90 -9.41 -1.83
CA ASN A 37 8.85 -9.45 -2.87
C ASN A 37 9.21 -8.64 -4.12
N GLY A 38 10.24 -7.79 -4.04
CA GLY A 38 10.55 -6.82 -5.08
C GLY A 38 9.53 -5.68 -5.15
N LEU A 39 9.70 -4.80 -6.13
CA LEU A 39 8.72 -3.78 -6.48
C LEU A 39 7.91 -4.24 -7.69
N THR A 40 6.59 -4.02 -7.65
CA THR A 40 5.76 -4.05 -8.86
C THR A 40 6.07 -2.80 -9.68
N LEU A 41 7.10 -2.91 -10.53
CA LEU A 41 7.52 -1.83 -11.40
C LEU A 41 6.42 -1.55 -12.44
N GLY A 42 6.10 -0.26 -12.60
CA GLY A 42 5.15 0.18 -13.62
C GLY A 42 5.72 0.04 -15.04
N LEU A 43 4.84 0.22 -16.02
CA LEU A 43 5.18 0.10 -17.44
C LEU A 43 6.39 0.97 -17.84
N ASP A 44 6.49 2.17 -17.25
CA ASP A 44 7.59 3.12 -17.48
C ASP A 44 8.98 2.56 -17.15
N PHE A 45 9.05 1.52 -16.30
CA PHE A 45 10.30 0.90 -15.85
C PHE A 45 10.53 -0.51 -16.40
N THR A 46 9.47 -1.24 -16.77
CA THR A 46 9.59 -2.61 -17.30
C THR A 46 9.53 -2.69 -18.81
N GLY A 47 9.02 -1.65 -19.48
CA GLY A 47 8.63 -1.74 -20.89
C GLY A 47 7.39 -2.63 -21.07
N GLY A 48 6.70 -2.46 -22.21
CA GLY A 48 5.44 -3.16 -22.53
C GLY A 48 4.40 -2.25 -23.16
N THR A 49 3.13 -2.66 -23.10
CA THR A 49 2.01 -1.87 -23.63
C THR A 49 0.86 -1.86 -22.62
N GLN A 50 0.37 -0.67 -22.28
CA GLN A 50 -0.82 -0.50 -21.45
C GLN A 50 -2.00 -0.15 -22.35
N VAL A 51 -3.06 -0.97 -22.28
CA VAL A 51 -4.29 -0.76 -23.03
C VAL A 51 -5.40 -0.41 -22.05
N THR A 52 -5.98 0.78 -22.20
CA THR A 52 -7.16 1.21 -21.45
C THR A 52 -8.40 0.97 -22.30
N ALA A 53 -9.26 0.05 -21.88
CA ALA A 53 -10.51 -0.27 -22.57
C ALA A 53 -11.71 0.16 -21.72
N THR A 54 -12.64 0.90 -22.33
CA THR A 54 -13.90 1.32 -21.70
C THR A 54 -15.02 0.47 -22.27
N PHE A 55 -15.80 -0.17 -21.41
CA PHE A 55 -16.92 -1.01 -21.80
C PHE A 55 -18.25 -0.32 -21.45
N ALA A 56 -19.22 -0.39 -22.37
CA ALA A 56 -20.54 0.22 -22.17
C ALA A 56 -21.41 -0.53 -21.13
N GLN A 57 -21.10 -1.79 -20.87
CA GLN A 57 -21.76 -2.63 -19.86
C GLN A 57 -20.72 -3.30 -18.97
N PRO A 58 -21.05 -3.62 -17.71
CA PRO A 58 -20.13 -4.32 -16.82
C PRO A 58 -19.80 -5.72 -17.38
N ILE A 59 -18.51 -5.97 -17.60
CA ILE A 59 -17.98 -7.23 -18.14
C ILE A 59 -17.19 -7.95 -17.05
N ASP A 60 -17.26 -9.29 -17.04
CA ASP A 60 -16.42 -10.11 -16.17
C ASP A 60 -14.94 -10.06 -16.63
N PRO A 61 -14.02 -9.55 -15.79
CA PRO A 61 -12.59 -9.48 -16.14
C PRO A 61 -11.95 -10.85 -16.38
N SER A 62 -12.53 -11.93 -15.85
CA SER A 62 -12.05 -13.30 -16.04
C SER A 62 -12.26 -13.77 -17.49
N GLN A 63 -13.44 -13.48 -18.05
CA GLN A 63 -13.77 -13.80 -19.44
C GLN A 63 -12.96 -12.94 -20.42
N LEU A 64 -12.71 -11.67 -20.09
CA LEU A 64 -11.89 -10.79 -20.93
C LEU A 64 -10.45 -11.32 -21.12
N ARG A 65 -9.81 -11.78 -20.03
CA ARG A 65 -8.44 -12.33 -20.08
C ARG A 65 -8.34 -13.59 -20.94
N LEU A 66 -9.35 -14.47 -20.88
CA LEU A 66 -9.39 -15.71 -21.67
C LEU A 66 -9.46 -15.44 -23.18
N ASN A 67 -10.19 -14.39 -23.58
CA ASN A 67 -10.31 -14.02 -24.99
C ASN A 67 -9.03 -13.36 -25.54
N LEU A 68 -8.30 -12.60 -24.71
CA LEU A 68 -7.02 -11.97 -25.09
C LEU A 68 -5.88 -12.99 -25.25
N HIS A 69 -5.86 -14.06 -24.45
CA HIS A 69 -4.83 -15.12 -24.54
C HIS A 69 -5.01 -16.07 -25.73
N LYS A 70 -6.16 -16.00 -26.42
CA LYS A 70 -6.52 -16.87 -27.54
C LYS A 70 -6.15 -16.29 -28.91
N GLN A 71 -5.59 -15.07 -28.96
CA GLN A 71 -5.05 -14.46 -30.17
C GLN A 71 -3.55 -14.72 -30.31
#